data_AF-A0A962CAB0-F1
#
_entry.id   AF-A0A962CAB0-F1
#
_cell.length_a   1.000
_cell.length_b   1.000
_cell.length_c   1.000
_cell.angle_alpha   90.00
_cell.angle_beta   90.00
_cell.angle_gamma   90.00
#
_symmetry.space_group_name_H-M   'P 1'
#
loop_
_entity.id
_entity.type
_entity.pdbx_description
1 polymer ?
#
loop_
_entity_poly.entity_id
_entity_poly.type
_entity_poly.pdbx_seq_one_letter_code
_entity_poly.pdbx_strand_id
1 'polypeptide(L)'
;MKRLSKGIMVFVIGVLLLAAGLLFSFDANRFRPQIEDALADTLGRPVSLGQLRVSPWTASLEADDFRIDEDPAFSDESFVS
;
A
#
# COMPACT_ATOMS: atom_id res chain seq x y z
N MET A 1 -25.09 -38.73 1.96
CA MET A 1 -25.07 -37.29 2.34
C MET A 1 -23.73 -36.85 2.95
N LYS A 2 -23.22 -37.49 4.01
CA LYS A 2 -21.96 -37.09 4.70
C LYS A 2 -20.69 -36.99 3.82
N ARG A 3 -20.59 -37.77 2.73
CA ARG A 3 -19.42 -37.76 1.82
C ARG A 3 -19.42 -36.53 0.90
N LEU A 4 -20.59 -36.11 0.47
CA LEU A 4 -20.78 -34.88 -0.32
C LEU A 4 -20.49 -33.65 0.53
N SER A 5 -20.96 -33.64 1.78
CA SER A 5 -20.69 -32.55 2.75
C SER A 5 -19.18 -32.37 3.01
N LYS A 6 -18.43 -33.48 3.14
CA LYS A 6 -16.97 -33.42 3.30
C LYS A 6 -16.26 -32.89 2.05
N GLY A 7 -16.73 -33.27 0.86
CA GLY A 7 -16.18 -32.74 -0.40
C GLY A 7 -16.38 -31.23 -0.54
N ILE A 8 -17.59 -30.76 -0.22
CA ILE A 8 -17.91 -29.31 -0.22
C ILE A 8 -17.08 -28.58 0.82
N MET A 9 -16.92 -29.14 2.03
CA MET A 9 -16.10 -28.53 3.08
C MET A 9 -14.64 -28.35 2.63
N VAL A 10 -14.03 -29.39 2.06
CA VAL A 10 -12.64 -29.32 1.55
C VAL A 10 -12.53 -28.30 0.41
N PHE A 11 -13.50 -28.26 -0.49
CA PHE A 11 -13.53 -27.30 -1.60
C PHE A 11 -13.58 -25.85 -1.09
N VAL A 12 -14.49 -25.56 -0.16
CA VAL A 12 -14.64 -24.22 0.43
C VAL A 12 -13.36 -23.79 1.16
N ILE A 13 -12.75 -24.68 1.93
CA ILE A 13 -11.48 -24.41 2.61
C ILE A 13 -10.37 -24.14 1.59
N GLY A 14 -10.27 -24.92 0.51
CA GLY A 14 -9.29 -24.72 -0.54
C GLY A 14 -9.42 -23.36 -1.23
N VAL A 15 -10.65 -22.94 -1.55
CA VAL A 15 -10.93 -21.62 -2.14
C VAL A 15 -10.56 -20.48 -1.19
N LEU A 16 -10.90 -20.60 0.11
CA LEU A 16 -10.54 -19.61 1.12
C LEU A 16 -9.03 -19.43 1.27
N LEU A 17 -8.27 -20.53 1.27
CA LEU A 17 -6.81 -20.49 1.37
C LEU A 17 -6.17 -19.83 0.14
N LEU A 18 -6.69 -20.11 -1.07
CA LEU A 18 -6.23 -19.45 -2.29
C LEU A 18 -6.51 -17.94 -2.27
N ALA A 19 -7.72 -17.55 -1.84
CA ALA A 19 -8.08 -16.13 -1.72
C ALA A 19 -7.22 -15.40 -0.67
N ALA A 20 -6.96 -16.03 0.48
CA ALA A 20 -6.09 -15.48 1.51
C ALA A 20 -4.64 -15.32 1.02
N GLY A 21 -4.12 -16.31 0.28
CA GLY A 21 -2.78 -16.24 -0.31
C GLY A 21 -2.64 -15.10 -1.32
N LEU A 22 -3.65 -14.87 -2.16
CA LEU A 22 -3.67 -13.74 -3.09
C LEU A 22 -3.69 -12.41 -2.34
N LEU A 23 -4.54 -12.28 -1.31
CA LEU A 23 -4.66 -11.05 -0.53
C LEU A 23 -3.37 -10.70 0.22
N PHE A 24 -2.70 -11.69 0.82
CA PHE A 24 -1.42 -11.50 1.50
C PHE A 24 -0.26 -11.24 0.53
N SER A 25 -0.38 -11.64 -0.74
CA SER A 25 0.65 -11.41 -1.74
C SER A 25 0.58 -10.02 -2.40
N PHE A 26 -0.46 -9.22 -2.12
CA PHE A 26 -0.54 -7.83 -2.56
C PHE A 26 0.31 -6.93 -1.64
N ASP A 27 1.58 -6.73 -2.03
CA ASP A 27 2.44 -5.76 -1.37
C ASP A 27 2.08 -4.32 -1.81
N ALA A 28 1.42 -3.59 -0.91
CA ALA A 28 1.06 -2.18 -1.08
C ALA A 28 2.26 -1.29 -1.44
N ASN A 29 3.43 -1.61 -0.88
CA ASN A 29 4.63 -0.79 -1.03
C ASN A 29 5.17 -0.81 -2.46
N ARG A 30 4.76 -1.77 -3.31
CA ARG A 30 5.13 -1.74 -4.73
C ARG A 30 4.58 -0.52 -5.46
N PHE A 31 3.47 0.03 -4.98
CA PHE A 31 2.85 1.22 -5.55
C PHE A 31 3.38 2.52 -4.95
N ARG A 32 4.18 2.46 -3.87
CA ARG A 32 4.80 3.63 -3.26
C ARG A 32 5.49 4.57 -4.28
N PRO A 33 6.46 4.11 -5.08
CA PRO A 33 7.18 5.01 -5.98
C PRO A 33 6.25 5.66 -7.01
N GLN A 34 5.24 4.94 -7.50
CA GLN A 34 4.29 5.51 -8.46
C GLN A 34 3.42 6.62 -7.84
N ILE A 35 3.04 6.46 -6.57
CA ILE A 35 2.22 7.46 -5.87
C ILE A 35 3.10 8.67 -5.50
N GLU A 36 4.32 8.45 -5.03
CA GLU A 36 5.32 9.51 -4.76
C GLU A 36 5.60 10.33 -6.03
N ASP A 37 5.88 9.68 -7.16
CA ASP A 37 6.13 10.35 -8.44
C ASP A 37 4.94 11.20 -8.90
N ALA A 38 3.72 10.65 -8.82
CA ALA A 38 2.51 11.37 -9.22
C ALA A 38 2.22 12.59 -8.31
N LEU A 39 2.44 12.45 -7.00
CA LEU A 39 2.32 13.54 -6.04
C LEU A 39 3.39 14.59 -6.28
N ALA A 40 4.64 14.18 -6.52
CA ALA A 40 5.74 15.09 -6.75
C ALA A 40 5.56 15.89 -8.04
N ASP A 41 5.07 15.25 -9.11
CA ASP A 41 4.73 15.92 -10.38
C ASP A 41 3.59 16.94 -10.19
N THR A 42 2.55 16.58 -9.43
CA THR A 42 1.39 17.47 -9.19
C THR A 42 1.73 18.63 -8.27
N LEU A 43 2.55 18.39 -7.24
CA LEU A 43 2.90 19.39 -6.22
C LEU A 43 4.15 20.20 -6.60
N GLY A 44 4.90 19.76 -7.62
CA GLY A 44 6.18 20.36 -8.03
C GLY A 44 7.27 20.26 -6.96
N ARG A 45 7.11 19.34 -6.00
CA ARG A 45 7.98 19.21 -4.81
C ARG A 45 8.17 17.75 -4.46
N PRO A 46 9.34 17.35 -3.94
CA PRO A 46 9.55 15.98 -3.48
C PRO A 46 8.56 15.63 -2.36
N VAL A 47 7.90 14.48 -2.50
CA VAL A 47 6.98 13.94 -1.49
C VAL A 47 7.45 12.54 -1.13
N SER A 48 7.68 12.34 0.16
CA SER A 48 8.10 11.07 0.73
C SER A 48 6.92 10.43 1.46
N LEU A 49 6.54 9.22 1.05
CA LEU A 49 5.46 8.45 1.67
C LEU A 49 6.02 7.36 2.59
N GLY A 50 5.45 7.29 3.79
CA GLY A 50 5.67 6.24 4.79
C GLY A 50 5.14 4.88 4.34
N GLN A 51 5.12 3.90 5.24
CA GLN A 51 4.60 2.56 4.88
C GLN A 51 3.16 2.67 4.39
N LEU A 52 2.91 2.09 3.21
CA LEU A 52 1.56 1.98 2.68
C LEU A 52 0.92 0.71 3.23
N ARG A 53 -0.27 0.87 3.81
CA ARG A 53 -1.09 -0.22 4.30
C ARG A 53 -2.35 -0.29 3.45
N VAL A 54 -2.56 -1.41 2.77
CA VAL A 54 -3.86 -1.68 2.15
C VAL A 54 -4.78 -2.24 3.22
N SER A 55 -5.93 -1.62 3.40
CA SER A 55 -7.03 -2.14 4.19
C SER A 55 -7.99 -2.87 3.25
N PRO A 56 -7.86 -4.20 3.08
CA PRO A 56 -8.67 -4.96 2.14
C PRO A 56 -10.17 -4.95 2.49
N TRP A 57 -10.50 -4.71 3.76
CA TRP A 57 -11.87 -4.59 4.25
C TRP A 57 -12.57 -3.32 3.76
N THR A 58 -11.84 -2.21 3.64
CA THR A 58 -12.37 -0.90 3.20
C THR A 58 -12.01 -0.62 1.75
N ALA A 59 -11.26 -1.51 1.09
CA ALA A 59 -10.62 -1.27 -0.20
C ALA A 59 -9.87 0.08 -0.24
N SER A 60 -9.32 0.50 0.90
CA SER A 60 -8.64 1.78 1.06
C SER A 60 -7.14 1.57 1.19
N LEU A 61 -6.38 2.53 0.66
CA LEU A 61 -4.93 2.58 0.78
C LEU A 61 -4.58 3.71 1.75
N GLU A 62 -3.94 3.37 2.86
CA GLU A 62 -3.57 4.29 3.92
C GLU A 62 -2.04 4.43 3.95
N ALA A 63 -1.53 5.65 4.08
CA ALA A 63 -0.11 5.91 4.26
C ALA A 63 0.11 6.44 5.68
N ASP A 64 0.98 5.79 6.45
CA ASP A 64 1.20 6.12 7.87
C ASP A 64 1.95 7.45 8.09
N ASP A 65 2.78 7.87 7.14
CA ASP A 65 3.63 9.06 7.27
C ASP A 65 3.61 9.81 5.93
N PHE A 66 3.16 11.06 5.93
CA PHE A 66 3.10 11.88 4.72
C PHE A 66 4.01 13.09 4.93
N ARG A 67 5.17 13.10 4.26
CA ARG A 67 6.11 14.23 4.31
C ARG A 67 6.15 14.90 2.95
N ILE A 68 5.85 16.19 2.94
CA ILE A 68 6.15 17.07 1.81
C ILE A 68 7.49 17.70 2.16
N ASP A 69 8.54 17.35 1.42
CA ASP A 69 9.87 17.90 1.65
C ASP A 69 9.91 19.37 1.21
N GLU A 70 10.94 20.12 1.65
CA GLU A 70 11.05 21.56 1.42
C GLU A 70 11.06 21.92 -0.08
N ASP A 71 10.63 23.15 -0.39
CA ASP A 71 10.64 23.63 -1.77
C ASP A 71 12.10 23.65 -2.26
N PRO A 72 12.44 23.04 -3.41
CA PRO A 72 13.81 23.05 -3.92
C PRO A 72 14.37 24.46 -4.19
N ALA A 73 13.54 25.50 -4.20
CA ALA A 73 13.97 26.90 -4.23
C ALA A 73 14.53 27.40 -2.88
N PHE A 74 14.25 26.71 -1.77
CA PHE A 74 14.89 26.95 -0.49
C PHE A 74 16.14 26.06 -0.39
N SER A 75 17.28 26.73 -0.26
CA SER A 75 18.58 26.10 -0.11
C SER A 75 18.75 25.46 1.28
N ASP A 76 19.30 24.25 1.35
CA ASP A 76 19.66 23.53 2.60
C ASP A 76 20.77 24.22 3.44
N GLU A 77 21.21 25.41 3.05
CA GLU A 77 22.29 26.13 3.71
C GLU A 77 21.82 26.77 5.02
N SER A 78 22.64 26.60 6.06
CA SER A 78 22.40 27.19 7.39
C SER A 78 22.23 28.70 7.28
N PHE A 79 21.09 29.22 7.75
CA PHE A 79 20.81 30.66 7.83
C PHE A 79 21.74 31.42 8.79
N VAL A 80 22.55 30.71 9.59
CA VAL A 80 23.45 31.31 10.57
C VAL A 80 24.84 30.69 10.42
N SER A 81 25.81 31.52 10.04
CA SER A 81 27.25 31.23 10.13
C SER A 81 27.79 31.61 11.50
#